data_AF-G2E2A3-F1
#
_entry.id   AF-G2E2A3-F1
#
_cell.length_a   1.000
_cell.length_b   1.000
_cell.length_c   1.000
_cell.angle_alpha   90.00
_cell.angle_beta   90.00
_cell.angle_gamma   90.00
#
_symmetry.space_group_name_H-M   'P 1'
#
loop_
_entity.id
_entity.type
_entity.pdbx_description
1 polymer ?
#
loop_
_entity_poly.entity_id
_entity_poly.type
_entity_poly.pdbx_seq_one_letter_code
_entity_poly.pdbx_strand_id
1 'polypeptide(L)' 'MNWDEVKGKWTEMKGHVKEHWADLTDDDLLAIEGERDKLVGKIQHRYGVTKEEAERQIDEYEKS' A
#
# COMPACT_ATOMS: atom_id res chain seq x y z
N MET A 1 0.35 9.37 9.46
CA MET A 1 1.06 9.92 8.27
C MET A 1 0.06 10.19 7.14
N ASN A 2 0.19 11.25 6.34
CA ASN A 2 -0.69 11.45 5.18
C ASN A 2 -0.20 10.65 3.96
N TRP A 3 -1.13 10.08 3.17
CA TRP A 3 -0.76 9.39 1.93
C TRP A 3 0.04 10.23 0.94
N ASP A 4 -0.21 11.55 0.86
CA ASP A 4 0.58 12.46 0.02
C ASP A 4 2.08 12.47 0.39
N GLU A 5 2.40 12.31 1.68
CA GLU A 5 3.80 12.18 2.13
C GLU A 5 4.39 10.82 1.74
N VAL A 6 3.58 9.76 1.83
CA VAL A 6 3.96 8.41 1.40
C VAL A 6 4.29 8.40 -0.09
N LYS A 7 3.45 9.03 -0.91
CA LYS A 7 3.66 9.17 -2.36
C LYS A 7 4.91 10.00 -2.65
N GLY A 8 5.10 11.13 -1.96
CA GLY A 8 6.28 11.98 -2.13
C GLY A 8 7.60 11.30 -1.76
N LYS A 9 7.58 10.35 -0.81
CA LYS A 9 8.74 9.58 -0.34
C LYS A 9 8.67 8.10 -0.71
N TRP A 10 7.95 7.75 -1.77
CA TRP A 10 7.63 6.34 -2.09
C TRP A 10 8.86 5.43 -2.14
N THR A 11 9.97 5.92 -2.68
CA THR A 11 11.23 5.16 -2.77
C THR A 11 11.76 4.69 -1.42
N GLU A 12 11.60 5.51 -0.37
CA GLU A 12 11.98 5.18 1.00
C GLU A 12 10.87 4.37 1.69
N MET A 13 9.62 4.78 1.48
CA MET A 13 8.44 4.21 2.14
C MET A 13 8.06 2.81 1.65
N LYS A 14 8.39 2.44 0.41
CA LYS A 14 8.04 1.13 -0.18
C LYS A 14 8.55 -0.05 0.65
N GLY A 15 9.69 0.12 1.36
CA GLY A 15 10.20 -0.89 2.29
C GLY A 15 9.24 -1.13 3.45
N HIS A 16 8.79 -0.06 4.09
CA HIS A 16 7.79 -0.11 5.16
C HIS A 16 6.44 -0.66 4.68
N VAL A 17 6.01 -0.31 3.46
CA VAL A 17 4.82 -0.89 2.83
C VAL A 17 5.00 -2.39 2.62
N LYS A 18 6.17 -2.85 2.16
CA LYS A 18 6.47 -4.29 2.03
C LYS A 18 6.45 -5.03 3.36
N GLU A 19 6.94 -4.39 4.42
CA GLU A 19 6.90 -4.97 5.77
C GLU A 19 5.47 -5.09 6.30
N HIS A 20 4.63 -4.08 6.07
CA HIS A 20 3.23 -4.09 6.48
C HIS A 20 2.40 -5.08 5.65
N TRP A 21 2.64 -5.13 4.34
CA TRP A 21 1.99 -6.04 3.42
C TRP A 21 3.01 -7.03 2.81
N ALA A 22 3.38 -8.04 3.60
CA ALA A 22 4.39 -9.05 3.24
C ALA A 22 4.09 -9.85 1.95
N ASP A 23 2.83 -9.93 1.52
CA ASP A 23 2.44 -10.60 0.27
C ASP A 23 2.63 -9.70 -0.96
N LEU A 24 2.89 -8.40 -0.81
CA LEU A 24 3.25 -7.54 -1.95
C LEU A 24 4.68 -7.84 -2.40
N THR A 25 4.86 -8.06 -3.70
CA THR A 25 6.19 -8.22 -4.29
C THR A 25 6.85 -6.87 -4.58
N ASP A 26 8.16 -6.88 -4.81
CA ASP A 26 8.87 -5.69 -5.29
C ASP A 26 8.28 -5.17 -6.61
N ASP A 27 7.85 -6.05 -7.52
CA ASP A 27 7.15 -5.69 -8.75
C ASP A 27 5.80 -5.01 -8.49
N ASP A 28 5.04 -5.49 -7.50
CA ASP A 28 3.78 -4.84 -7.11
C ASP A 28 4.04 -3.41 -6.60
N LEU A 29 5.05 -3.24 -5.75
CA LEU A 29 5.43 -1.94 -5.19
C LEU A 29 6.00 -0.98 -6.25
N LEU A 30 6.72 -1.51 -7.23
CA LEU A 30 7.15 -0.76 -8.40
C LEU A 30 5.96 -0.31 -9.25
N ALA A 31 4.94 -1.15 -9.42
CA ALA A 31 3.74 -0.78 -10.18
C ALA A 31 2.83 0.20 -9.43
N ILE A 32 2.78 0.12 -8.09
CA ILE A 32 1.98 1.00 -7.23
C ILE A 32 2.48 2.45 -7.33
N GLU A 33 3.79 2.69 -7.38
CA GLU A 33 4.38 4.05 -7.51
C GLU A 33 3.85 5.06 -6.47
N GLY A 34 3.45 4.59 -5.28
CA GLY A 34 2.86 5.42 -4.23
C GLY A 34 1.41 5.83 -4.48
N GLU A 35 0.73 5.26 -5.47
CA GLU A 35 -0.69 5.53 -5.73
C GLU A 35 -1.59 4.70 -4.79
N ARG A 36 -2.42 5.39 -4.01
CA ARG A 36 -3.32 4.74 -3.02
C ARG A 36 -4.26 3.74 -3.70
N ASP A 37 -4.92 4.14 -4.78
CA ASP A 37 -5.85 3.27 -5.53
C ASP A 37 -5.16 2.03 -6.10
N LYS A 38 -3.92 2.15 -6.58
CA LYS A 38 -3.16 0.99 -7.06
C LYS A 38 -2.82 0.05 -5.91
N LEU A 39 -2.45 0.58 -4.74
CA LEU A 39 -2.20 -0.23 -3.54
C LEU A 39 -3.48 -0.96 -3.11
N VAL A 40 -4.63 -0.27 -3.05
CA VAL A 40 -5.94 -0.87 -2.76
C VAL A 40 -6.23 -2.04 -3.71
N GLY A 41 -6.01 -1.87 -5.01
CA GLY A 41 -6.19 -2.93 -6.00
C GLY A 41 -5.26 -4.12 -5.76
N LYS A 42 -3.97 -3.86 -5.50
CA LYS A 42 -2.98 -4.92 -5.23
C LYS A 42 -3.29 -5.68 -3.95
N ILE A 43 -3.70 -5.01 -2.88
CA ILE A 43 -4.09 -5.65 -1.62
C ILE A 43 -5.29 -6.58 -1.86
N GLN A 44 -6.33 -6.11 -2.55
CA GLN A 44 -7.48 -6.95 -2.90
C GLN A 44 -7.06 -8.23 -3.64
N HIS A 45 -6.20 -8.10 -4.66
CA HIS A 45 -5.76 -9.23 -5.45
C HIS A 45 -4.83 -10.20 -4.71
N ARG A 46 -3.90 -9.69 -3.91
CA ARG A 46 -2.88 -10.52 -3.23
C ARG A 46 -3.43 -11.18 -1.97
N TYR A 47 -4.25 -10.47 -1.22
CA TYR A 47 -4.83 -10.94 0.04
C TYR A 47 -6.24 -11.54 -0.12
N GLY A 48 -6.87 -11.40 -1.29
CA GLY A 48 -8.23 -11.91 -1.53
C GLY A 48 -9.30 -11.19 -0.71
N VAL A 49 -9.08 -9.92 -0.37
CA VAL A 49 -9.97 -9.12 0.49
C VAL A 49 -10.87 -8.20 -0.33
N THR A 50 -11.92 -7.68 0.29
CA THR A 50 -12.80 -6.69 -0.34
C THR A 50 -12.11 -5.33 -0.46
N LYS A 51 -12.62 -4.47 -1.36
CA LYS A 51 -12.12 -3.09 -1.50
C LYS A 51 -12.17 -2.33 -0.18
N GLU A 52 -13.28 -2.44 0.55
CA GLU A 52 -13.46 -1.78 1.86
C GLU A 52 -12.43 -2.25 2.88
N GLU A 53 -12.08 -3.54 2.86
CA GLU A 53 -11.05 -4.07 3.75
C GLU A 53 -9.66 -3.56 3.39
N ALA A 54 -9.33 -3.54 2.09
CA ALA A 54 -8.07 -2.98 1.62
C ALA A 54 -7.95 -1.48 1.95
N GLU A 55 -9.03 -0.70 1.78
CA GLU A 55 -9.07 0.71 2.15
C GLU A 55 -8.90 0.90 3.66
N ARG A 56 -9.54 0.06 4.48
CA ARG A 56 -9.37 0.09 5.94
C ARG A 56 -7.93 -0.17 6.37
N GLN A 57 -7.26 -1.16 5.78
CA GLN A 57 -5.84 -1.43 6.09
C GLN A 57 -4.94 -0.24 5.77
N ILE A 58 -5.18 0.42 4.64
CA ILE A 58 -4.43 1.63 4.27
C ILE A 58 -4.75 2.77 5.25
N ASP A 59 -6.02 2.96 5.62
CA ASP A 59 -6.41 3.98 6.60
C ASP A 59 -5.78 3.73 7.98
N GLU A 60 -5.60 2.47 8.38
CA GLU A 60 -4.88 2.10 9.60
C GLU A 60 -3.38 2.38 9.48
N TYR A 61 -2.78 2.08 8.33
CA TYR A 61 -1.39 2.44 8.04
C TYR A 61 -1.17 3.96 8.07
N GLU A 62 -2.11 4.75 7.55
CA GLU A 62 -2.08 6.22 7.62
C GLU A 62 -2.21 6.76 9.05
N LYS A 63 -2.71 5.97 10.01
CA LYS A 63 -2.83 6.37 11.42
C LYS A 63 -1.65 5.91 12.29
N SER A 64 -0.82 5.00 11.79
CA SER A 64 0.45 4.59 12.40
C SER A 64 1.51 5.68 12.26
#